data_AF-N9TJH1-F1
#
_entry.id   AF-N9TJH1-F1
#
_cell.length_a   1.000
_cell.length_b   1.000
_cell.length_c   1.000
_cell.angle_alpha   90.00
_cell.angle_beta   90.00
_cell.angle_gamma   90.00
#
_symmetry.space_group_name_H-M   'P 1'
#
loop_
_entity.id
_entity.type
_entity.pdbx_description
1 polymer ?
#
loop_
_entity_poly.entity_id
_entity_poly.type
_entity_poly.pdbx_seq_one_letter_code
_entity_poly.pdbx_strand_id
1 'polypeptide(L)'
;MSEKDKKGQLKKLQRNCKKFEKALGECKVERSHSNSSIKGLDKVEHYLKKFNQLMPEQNSNEITFSYELINEIISLWASIVEYLIRLPKNSVMPELFIVIVKIMNINQIQPLTLADFPAPDEISPQTEKLLDAYYNALAKTTLYLLLSLNISDEITQYEKKDKKVKTGSLIPPSKKKKKLSTFQFSTTIKALPIDYYEEAARLFVLISIRIPDLYESILETLNYLNGGKIGEKGGVILTEELKENYPIFKKWESYSNYISSKSSHAEKLSNAISSMDNKWLIHFEARSGFAVEYIRCWGEYIRKEIISNIKEYPGYLLFSNELMNIFEIPSEELITPIYIIAEAYGSFSCIDIEIYKKVITEKIKKTNLYDIDGMGELLIIEHFIYTYFGHEGIILDCFDFSLFESIHSCIIASDSYALICLTISMIYQVIPILPCELRKKVIFNFVLSHKLFNTLFCHWNHYVRMFFQELLLYRCTVSPSRNRIKQGSFLPKEKDIYKRISTKEIDMTKEDQNIIDKIDSRISSIKKVKEKGFKNDEDKKKSIYIVPSLQDYEIEMDDYKQWEQTNSDEPLYQILEMTRLNKLDQNTI
;
A
#
# COMPACT_ATOMS: atom_id res chain seq x y z
N MET A 1 -25.02 -8.61 -16.15
CA MET A 1 -24.71 -10.01 -16.52
C MET A 1 -25.94 -10.87 -16.26
N SER A 2 -26.34 -11.75 -17.19
CA SER A 2 -27.54 -12.58 -16.98
C SER A 2 -27.30 -13.63 -15.88
N GLU A 3 -28.35 -14.14 -15.24
CA GLU A 3 -28.23 -15.20 -14.22
C GLU A 3 -27.59 -16.49 -14.76
N LYS A 4 -27.84 -16.78 -16.05
CA LYS A 4 -27.23 -17.90 -16.78
C LYS A 4 -25.73 -17.73 -16.91
N ASP A 5 -25.25 -16.52 -17.16
CA ASP A 5 -23.82 -16.20 -17.26
C ASP A 5 -23.15 -16.31 -15.89
N LYS A 6 -23.81 -15.81 -14.83
CA LYS A 6 -23.36 -15.98 -13.42
C LYS A 6 -23.16 -17.47 -13.10
N LYS A 7 -24.16 -18.33 -13.34
CA LYS A 7 -24.05 -19.78 -13.11
C LYS A 7 -22.96 -20.44 -13.96
N GLY A 8 -22.80 -20.00 -15.21
CA GLY A 8 -21.74 -20.48 -16.11
C GLY A 8 -20.33 -20.13 -15.61
N GLN A 9 -20.14 -18.91 -15.11
CA GLN A 9 -18.88 -18.45 -14.53
C GLN A 9 -18.52 -19.23 -13.26
N LEU A 10 -19.46 -19.45 -12.34
CA LEU A 10 -19.23 -20.21 -11.10
C LEU A 10 -18.82 -21.67 -11.37
N LYS A 11 -19.44 -22.32 -12.37
CA LYS A 11 -19.01 -23.66 -12.81
C LYS A 11 -17.60 -23.67 -13.41
N LYS A 12 -17.22 -22.62 -14.15
CA LYS A 12 -15.86 -22.47 -14.67
C LYS A 12 -14.86 -22.27 -13.53
N LEU A 13 -15.21 -21.47 -12.53
CA LEU A 13 -14.40 -21.24 -11.33
C LEU A 13 -14.17 -22.56 -10.58
N GLN A 14 -15.23 -23.34 -10.32
CA GLN A 14 -15.11 -24.65 -9.67
C GLN A 14 -14.13 -25.59 -10.39
N ARG A 15 -14.25 -25.68 -11.72
CA ARG A 15 -13.33 -26.49 -12.54
C ARG A 15 -11.91 -25.94 -12.51
N ASN A 16 -11.75 -24.62 -12.40
CA ASN A 16 -10.46 -23.97 -12.28
C ASN A 16 -9.79 -24.30 -10.95
N CYS A 17 -10.51 -24.23 -9.82
CA CYS A 17 -9.99 -24.58 -8.50
C CYS A 17 -9.37 -25.99 -8.48
N LYS A 18 -10.08 -27.01 -9.01
CA LYS A 18 -9.57 -28.39 -9.12
C LYS A 18 -8.28 -28.50 -9.93
N LYS A 19 -8.26 -27.81 -11.08
CA LYS A 19 -7.09 -27.83 -11.98
C LYS A 19 -5.92 -27.08 -11.37
N PHE A 20 -6.20 -26.00 -10.65
CA PHE A 20 -5.20 -25.20 -9.98
C PHE A 20 -4.58 -25.97 -8.82
N GLU A 21 -5.39 -26.60 -7.96
CA GLU A 21 -4.94 -27.53 -6.93
C GLU A 21 -4.02 -28.62 -7.50
N LYS A 22 -4.45 -29.27 -8.58
CA LYS A 22 -3.63 -30.28 -9.26
C LYS A 22 -2.30 -29.72 -9.78
N ALA A 23 -2.31 -28.53 -10.38
CA ALA A 23 -1.10 -27.87 -10.86
C ALA A 23 -0.13 -27.52 -9.72
N LEU A 24 -0.66 -27.03 -8.59
CA LEU A 24 0.12 -26.80 -7.37
C LEU A 24 0.76 -28.11 -6.91
N GLY A 25 -0.01 -29.20 -6.81
CA GLY A 25 0.49 -30.51 -6.38
C GLY A 25 1.59 -31.11 -7.28
N GLU A 26 1.47 -30.94 -8.60
CA GLU A 26 2.42 -31.45 -9.61
C GLU A 26 3.72 -30.65 -9.71
N CYS A 27 3.70 -29.38 -9.30
CA CYS A 27 4.84 -28.46 -9.43
C CYS A 27 5.99 -28.83 -8.48
N LYS A 28 7.21 -28.96 -9.01
CA LYS A 28 8.39 -29.47 -8.27
C LYS A 28 9.69 -28.80 -8.75
N VAL A 29 10.69 -28.72 -7.87
CA VAL A 29 12.06 -28.31 -8.25
C VAL A 29 12.74 -29.44 -9.01
N GLU A 30 13.21 -29.18 -10.23
CA GLU A 30 14.14 -30.05 -10.94
C GLU A 30 15.57 -29.56 -10.67
N ARG A 31 16.41 -30.45 -10.12
CA ARG A 31 17.83 -30.17 -9.95
C ARG A 31 18.56 -30.56 -11.24
N SER A 32 18.98 -29.56 -12.02
CA SER A 32 19.96 -29.77 -13.10
C SER A 32 21.36 -29.34 -12.63
N HIS A 33 22.41 -29.87 -13.25
CA HIS A 33 23.81 -29.75 -12.78
C HIS A 33 24.37 -28.32 -12.67
N SER A 34 23.64 -27.30 -13.11
CA SER A 34 24.07 -25.89 -13.01
C SER A 34 22.96 -24.89 -12.67
N ASN A 35 21.68 -25.26 -12.68
CA ASN A 35 20.56 -24.39 -12.29
C ASN A 35 19.36 -25.20 -11.74
N SER A 36 18.70 -24.70 -10.70
CA SER A 36 17.40 -25.22 -10.25
C SER A 36 16.29 -24.55 -11.04
N SER A 37 15.52 -25.30 -11.82
CA SER A 37 14.29 -24.82 -12.46
C SER A 37 13.04 -25.40 -11.78
N ILE A 38 11.94 -24.67 -11.79
CA ILE A 38 10.66 -25.13 -11.23
C ILE A 38 9.79 -25.62 -12.38
N LYS A 39 9.61 -26.94 -12.48
CA LYS A 39 8.77 -27.55 -13.50
C LYS A 39 7.30 -27.43 -13.13
N GLY A 40 6.48 -26.99 -14.08
CA GLY A 40 5.03 -26.82 -13.91
C GLY A 40 4.61 -25.46 -13.34
N LEU A 41 5.56 -24.53 -13.17
CA LEU A 41 5.28 -23.15 -12.74
C LEU A 41 4.35 -22.42 -13.73
N ASP A 42 4.58 -22.64 -15.03
CA ASP A 42 3.75 -22.17 -16.15
C ASP A 42 2.26 -22.56 -16.00
N LYS A 43 1.99 -23.79 -15.53
CA LYS A 43 0.62 -24.23 -15.24
C LYS A 43 0.03 -23.52 -14.03
N VAL A 44 0.83 -23.32 -12.99
CA VAL A 44 0.42 -22.59 -11.78
C VAL A 44 0.05 -21.15 -12.15
N GLU A 45 0.91 -20.45 -12.89
CA GLU A 45 0.67 -19.10 -13.42
C GLU A 45 -0.60 -19.02 -14.28
N HIS A 46 -0.78 -19.99 -15.19
CA HIS A 46 -1.98 -20.06 -16.03
C HIS A 46 -3.27 -20.13 -15.20
N TYR A 47 -3.32 -21.03 -14.22
CA TYR A 47 -4.51 -21.23 -13.41
C TYR A 47 -4.73 -20.14 -12.36
N LEU A 48 -3.66 -19.51 -11.87
CA LEU A 48 -3.68 -18.31 -11.04
C LEU A 48 -4.32 -17.14 -11.79
N LYS A 49 -3.82 -16.83 -12.99
CA LYS A 49 -4.39 -15.77 -13.85
C LYS A 49 -5.86 -16.03 -14.13
N LYS A 50 -6.22 -17.28 -14.45
CA LYS A 50 -7.59 -17.67 -14.71
C LYS A 50 -8.48 -17.64 -13.46
N PHE A 51 -7.94 -17.94 -12.28
CA PHE A 51 -8.67 -17.77 -11.02
C PHE A 51 -9.02 -16.30 -10.81
N ASN A 52 -8.04 -15.39 -10.96
CA ASN A 52 -8.25 -13.96 -10.82
C ASN A 52 -9.26 -13.39 -11.82
N GLN A 53 -9.36 -13.94 -13.03
CA GLN A 53 -10.38 -13.56 -14.02
C GLN A 53 -11.78 -14.10 -13.72
N LEU A 54 -11.87 -15.28 -13.10
CA LEU A 54 -13.14 -15.96 -12.86
C LEU A 54 -13.74 -15.62 -11.50
N MET A 55 -12.91 -15.31 -10.51
CA MET A 55 -13.34 -14.95 -9.16
C MET A 55 -14.08 -13.61 -9.21
N PRO A 56 -15.34 -13.55 -8.75
CA PRO A 56 -16.08 -12.28 -8.75
C PRO A 56 -15.46 -11.24 -7.83
N GLU A 57 -15.63 -9.97 -8.17
CA GLU A 57 -15.25 -8.87 -7.28
C GLU A 57 -16.16 -8.83 -6.04
N GLN A 58 -15.53 -8.66 -4.87
CA GLN A 58 -16.18 -8.78 -3.56
C GLN A 58 -17.24 -7.71 -3.29
N ASN A 59 -17.28 -6.62 -4.06
CA ASN A 59 -18.28 -5.56 -3.90
C ASN A 59 -19.68 -5.96 -4.38
N SER A 60 -19.85 -7.16 -4.95
CA SER A 60 -21.14 -7.68 -5.37
C SER A 60 -21.76 -8.60 -4.31
N ASN A 61 -22.48 -8.01 -3.35
CA ASN A 61 -23.30 -8.73 -2.35
C ASN A 61 -24.35 -9.70 -2.95
N GLU A 62 -24.43 -9.83 -4.28
CA GLU A 62 -25.41 -10.64 -5.00
C GLU A 62 -24.95 -12.07 -5.35
N ILE A 63 -23.67 -12.43 -5.16
CA ILE A 63 -23.18 -13.73 -5.63
C ILE A 63 -23.19 -14.76 -4.51
N THR A 64 -24.08 -15.74 -4.64
CA THR A 64 -24.15 -16.90 -3.74
C THR A 64 -23.35 -18.07 -4.32
N PHE A 65 -22.26 -18.46 -3.65
CA PHE A 65 -21.51 -19.68 -3.96
C PHE A 65 -22.25 -20.92 -3.46
N SER A 66 -22.19 -22.02 -4.22
CA SER A 66 -22.70 -23.32 -3.75
C SER A 66 -21.75 -23.93 -2.74
N TYR A 67 -22.28 -24.82 -1.89
CA TYR A 67 -21.50 -25.54 -0.88
C TYR A 67 -20.34 -26.34 -1.51
N GLU A 68 -20.54 -26.96 -2.67
CA GLU A 68 -19.48 -27.68 -3.38
C GLU A 68 -18.38 -26.73 -3.81
N LEU A 69 -18.72 -25.59 -4.43
CA LEU A 69 -17.73 -24.61 -4.87
C LEU A 69 -16.93 -24.04 -3.71
N ILE A 70 -17.60 -23.74 -2.59
CA ILE A 70 -16.94 -23.29 -1.37
C ILE A 70 -15.89 -24.31 -0.90
N ASN A 71 -16.23 -25.61 -0.86
CA ASN A 71 -15.27 -26.64 -0.46
C ASN A 71 -14.06 -26.72 -1.40
N GLU A 72 -14.28 -26.59 -2.71
CA GLU A 72 -13.18 -26.56 -3.69
C GLU A 72 -12.29 -25.32 -3.52
N ILE A 73 -12.85 -24.19 -3.10
CA ILE A 73 -12.10 -22.95 -2.81
C ILE A 73 -11.24 -23.13 -1.56
N ILE A 74 -11.77 -23.71 -0.48
CA ILE A 74 -10.99 -23.99 0.74
C ILE A 74 -9.92 -25.05 0.50
N SER A 75 -10.23 -26.09 -0.29
CA SER A 75 -9.25 -27.10 -0.72
C SER A 75 -8.09 -26.47 -1.50
N LEU A 76 -8.42 -25.53 -2.40
CA LEU A 76 -7.41 -24.74 -3.12
C LEU A 76 -6.55 -23.94 -2.14
N TRP A 77 -7.15 -23.22 -1.16
CA TRP A 77 -6.38 -22.50 -0.14
C TRP A 77 -5.41 -23.43 0.60
N ALA A 78 -5.88 -24.56 1.13
CA ALA A 78 -5.03 -25.52 1.81
C ALA A 78 -3.86 -25.97 0.91
N SER A 79 -4.13 -26.22 -0.37
CA SER A 79 -3.13 -26.64 -1.37
C SER A 79 -2.11 -25.55 -1.70
N ILE A 80 -2.52 -24.28 -1.68
CA ILE A 80 -1.61 -23.13 -1.82
C ILE A 80 -0.62 -23.12 -0.65
N VAL A 81 -1.08 -23.31 0.58
CA VAL A 81 -0.20 -23.31 1.77
C VAL A 81 0.81 -24.45 1.69
N GLU A 82 0.38 -25.66 1.33
CA GLU A 82 1.29 -26.81 1.15
C GLU A 82 2.30 -26.55 0.02
N TYR A 83 1.88 -25.88 -1.05
CA TYR A 83 2.77 -25.44 -2.13
C TYR A 83 3.84 -24.45 -1.63
N LEU A 84 3.43 -23.43 -0.86
CA LEU A 84 4.33 -22.40 -0.30
C LEU A 84 5.35 -22.99 0.68
N ILE A 85 4.94 -24.00 1.47
CA ILE A 85 5.84 -24.74 2.37
C ILE A 85 6.89 -25.53 1.57
N ARG A 86 6.49 -26.18 0.47
CA ARG A 86 7.36 -27.05 -0.33
C ARG A 86 8.31 -26.27 -1.26
N LEU A 87 7.84 -25.15 -1.80
CA LEU A 87 8.56 -24.32 -2.78
C LEU A 87 8.71 -22.88 -2.27
N PRO A 88 9.50 -22.66 -1.21
CA PRO A 88 9.74 -21.32 -0.70
C PRO A 88 10.51 -20.49 -1.73
N LYS A 89 10.16 -19.20 -1.86
CA LYS A 89 10.82 -18.21 -2.75
C LYS A 89 10.63 -18.50 -4.24
N ASN A 90 9.39 -18.41 -4.69
CA ASN A 90 9.03 -18.46 -6.12
C ASN A 90 8.30 -17.16 -6.52
N SER A 91 8.33 -16.83 -7.81
CA SER A 91 7.80 -15.57 -8.34
C SER A 91 6.28 -15.42 -8.22
N VAL A 92 5.52 -16.50 -8.04
CA VAL A 92 4.04 -16.44 -7.94
C VAL A 92 3.54 -16.31 -6.50
N MET A 93 4.45 -16.29 -5.53
CA MET A 93 4.13 -16.29 -4.12
C MET A 93 3.30 -15.07 -3.66
N PRO A 94 3.60 -13.82 -4.06
CA PRO A 94 2.76 -12.66 -3.73
C PRO A 94 1.31 -12.83 -4.21
N GLU A 95 1.12 -13.28 -5.45
CA GLU A 95 -0.20 -13.46 -6.03
C GLU A 95 -0.97 -14.62 -5.39
N LEU A 96 -0.26 -15.64 -4.89
CA LEU A 96 -0.87 -16.69 -4.08
C LEU A 96 -1.37 -16.15 -2.74
N PHE A 97 -0.64 -15.23 -2.08
CA PHE A 97 -1.16 -14.54 -0.89
C PHE A 97 -2.40 -13.71 -1.21
N ILE A 98 -2.42 -13.01 -2.34
CA ILE A 98 -3.61 -12.27 -2.81
C ILE A 98 -4.80 -13.22 -3.02
N VAL A 99 -4.58 -14.43 -3.56
CA VAL A 99 -5.64 -15.44 -3.67
C VAL A 99 -6.16 -15.85 -2.31
N ILE A 100 -5.29 -16.10 -1.32
CA ILE A 100 -5.73 -16.44 0.04
C ILE A 100 -6.54 -15.30 0.65
N VAL A 101 -6.09 -14.06 0.53
CA VAL A 101 -6.81 -12.85 0.98
C VAL A 101 -8.21 -12.79 0.34
N LYS A 102 -8.32 -13.02 -0.98
CA LYS A 102 -9.61 -13.06 -1.69
C LYS A 102 -10.52 -14.17 -1.17
N ILE A 103 -9.97 -15.32 -0.82
CA ILE A 103 -10.74 -16.45 -0.25
C ILE A 103 -11.21 -16.10 1.17
N MET A 104 -10.32 -15.58 2.02
CA MET A 104 -10.63 -15.24 3.41
C MET A 104 -11.76 -14.21 3.53
N ASN A 105 -11.88 -13.30 2.57
CA ASN A 105 -12.90 -12.26 2.51
C ASN A 105 -14.23 -12.70 1.85
N ILE A 106 -14.41 -13.99 1.53
CA ILE A 106 -15.73 -14.51 1.13
C ILE A 106 -16.64 -14.54 2.37
N ASN A 107 -17.65 -13.67 2.45
CA ASN A 107 -18.51 -13.59 3.63
C ASN A 107 -19.25 -14.90 3.93
N GLN A 108 -19.68 -15.65 2.90
CA GLN A 108 -20.45 -16.89 3.05
C GLN A 108 -19.72 -18.04 3.77
N ILE A 109 -18.40 -17.96 3.89
CA ILE A 109 -17.58 -18.97 4.57
C ILE A 109 -17.11 -18.51 5.95
N GLN A 110 -17.35 -17.23 6.29
CA GLN A 110 -16.95 -16.68 7.57
C GLN A 110 -18.05 -16.91 8.64
N PRO A 111 -17.66 -17.20 9.89
CA PRO A 111 -18.58 -17.32 11.02
C PRO A 111 -19.33 -16.00 11.31
N LEU A 112 -18.86 -14.87 10.78
CA LEU A 112 -19.44 -13.53 10.99
C LEU A 112 -20.83 -13.33 10.39
N THR A 113 -21.22 -14.15 9.40
CA THR A 113 -22.57 -14.10 8.81
C THR A 113 -23.67 -14.66 9.72
N LEU A 114 -23.29 -15.31 10.82
CA LEU A 114 -24.20 -15.80 11.84
C LEU A 114 -24.31 -14.71 12.93
N ALA A 115 -25.54 -14.26 13.19
CA ALA A 115 -25.81 -13.12 14.08
C ALA A 115 -25.22 -13.35 15.49
N ASP A 116 -25.37 -14.57 16.00
CA ASP A 116 -24.66 -15.18 17.12
C ASP A 116 -24.04 -16.48 16.62
N PHE A 117 -22.85 -16.86 17.12
CA PHE A 117 -22.31 -18.18 16.77
C PHE A 117 -23.27 -19.24 17.34
N PRO A 118 -23.95 -20.02 16.48
CA PRO A 118 -25.11 -20.80 16.88
C PRO A 118 -24.72 -21.90 17.87
N ALA A 119 -25.70 -22.38 18.64
CA ALA A 119 -25.45 -23.45 19.59
C ALA A 119 -24.92 -24.71 18.86
N PRO A 120 -24.08 -25.55 19.49
CA PRO A 120 -23.48 -26.72 18.85
C PRO A 120 -24.44 -27.69 18.14
N ASP A 121 -25.70 -27.71 18.55
CA ASP A 121 -26.80 -28.53 18.03
C ASP A 121 -27.54 -27.89 16.84
N GLU A 122 -27.31 -26.61 16.56
CA GLU A 122 -27.93 -25.85 15.47
C GLU A 122 -27.08 -25.85 14.18
N ILE A 123 -25.85 -26.37 14.22
CA ILE A 123 -24.94 -26.43 13.07
C ILE A 123 -25.12 -27.76 12.35
N SER A 124 -25.48 -27.70 11.05
CA SER A 124 -25.57 -28.91 10.23
C SER A 124 -24.20 -29.60 10.11
N PRO A 125 -24.14 -30.96 10.01
CA PRO A 125 -22.87 -31.66 9.85
C PRO A 125 -22.07 -31.26 8.59
N GLN A 126 -22.74 -30.75 7.56
CA GLN A 126 -22.09 -30.21 6.37
C GLN A 126 -21.44 -28.86 6.67
N THR A 127 -22.17 -27.95 7.31
CA THR A 127 -21.62 -26.66 7.76
C THR A 127 -20.45 -26.86 8.73
N GLU A 128 -20.53 -27.80 9.67
CA GLU A 128 -19.45 -28.10 10.61
C GLU A 128 -18.16 -28.54 9.90
N LYS A 129 -18.26 -29.45 8.92
CA LYS A 129 -17.10 -29.88 8.12
C LYS A 129 -16.46 -28.73 7.35
N LEU A 130 -17.30 -27.83 6.82
CA LEU A 130 -16.84 -26.68 6.09
C LEU A 130 -16.06 -25.71 6.99
N LEU A 131 -16.62 -25.44 8.16
CA LEU A 131 -16.01 -24.64 9.21
C LEU A 131 -14.68 -25.27 9.68
N ASP A 132 -14.63 -26.57 9.96
CA ASP A 132 -13.38 -27.25 10.30
C ASP A 132 -12.32 -27.11 9.19
N ALA A 133 -12.71 -27.29 7.92
CA ALA A 133 -11.80 -27.10 6.78
C ALA A 133 -11.27 -25.66 6.69
N TYR A 134 -12.12 -24.66 6.91
CA TYR A 134 -11.73 -23.25 6.94
C TYR A 134 -10.74 -22.97 8.08
N TYR A 135 -11.06 -23.42 9.30
CA TYR A 135 -10.19 -23.21 10.47
C TYR A 135 -8.83 -23.88 10.27
N ASN A 136 -8.80 -25.10 9.73
CA ASN A 136 -7.55 -25.81 9.44
C ASN A 136 -6.69 -25.05 8.42
N ALA A 137 -7.30 -24.49 7.36
CA ALA A 137 -6.57 -23.67 6.38
C ALA A 137 -6.05 -22.36 7.01
N LEU A 138 -6.86 -21.67 7.81
CA LEU A 138 -6.49 -20.47 8.55
C LEU A 138 -5.31 -20.75 9.49
N ALA A 139 -5.42 -21.78 10.32
CA ALA A 139 -4.41 -22.12 11.32
C ALA A 139 -3.09 -22.58 10.68
N LYS A 140 -3.14 -23.36 9.59
CA LYS A 140 -1.93 -23.73 8.83
C LYS A 140 -1.25 -22.51 8.20
N THR A 141 -2.03 -21.59 7.62
CA THR A 141 -1.50 -20.34 7.05
C THR A 141 -0.83 -19.49 8.13
N THR A 142 -1.47 -19.41 9.29
CA THR A 142 -0.94 -18.73 10.48
C THR A 142 0.41 -19.30 10.89
N LEU A 143 0.48 -20.62 11.11
CA LEU A 143 1.71 -21.30 11.49
C LEU A 143 2.82 -21.10 10.45
N TYR A 144 2.48 -21.15 9.15
CA TYR A 144 3.41 -20.88 8.07
C TYR A 144 4.03 -19.47 8.17
N LEU A 145 3.19 -18.44 8.34
CA LEU A 145 3.67 -17.06 8.44
C LEU A 145 4.49 -16.84 9.70
N LEU A 146 4.00 -17.28 10.87
CA LEU A 146 4.72 -17.14 12.14
C LEU A 146 6.10 -17.80 12.09
N LEU A 147 6.19 -19.03 11.55
CA LEU A 147 7.46 -19.72 11.39
C LEU A 147 8.39 -19.03 10.38
N SER A 148 7.85 -18.47 9.31
CA SER A 148 8.65 -17.77 8.30
C SER A 148 9.18 -16.43 8.82
N LEU A 149 8.39 -15.72 9.62
CA LEU A 149 8.78 -14.47 10.29
C LEU A 149 9.83 -14.74 11.38
N ASN A 150 9.64 -15.78 12.20
CA ASN A 150 10.58 -16.18 13.26
C ASN A 150 12.03 -16.39 12.80
N ILE A 151 12.24 -16.69 11.50
CA ILE A 151 13.55 -16.93 10.90
C ILE A 151 13.98 -15.82 9.94
N SER A 152 13.34 -14.65 9.99
CA SER A 152 13.72 -13.50 9.16
C SER A 152 15.14 -13.04 9.43
N ASP A 153 15.83 -12.63 8.37
CA ASP A 153 17.16 -12.02 8.45
C ASP A 153 17.13 -10.70 9.22
N GLU A 154 16.03 -9.94 9.16
CA GLU A 154 15.86 -8.67 9.88
C GLU A 154 15.92 -8.86 11.40
N ILE A 155 15.23 -9.89 11.93
CA ILE A 155 15.31 -10.25 13.36
C ILE A 155 16.76 -10.58 13.73
N THR A 156 17.43 -11.37 12.90
CA THR A 156 18.81 -11.78 13.15
C THR A 156 19.76 -10.57 13.14
N GLN A 157 19.53 -9.59 12.27
CA GLN A 157 20.31 -8.35 12.22
C GLN A 157 20.04 -7.47 13.44
N TYR A 158 18.77 -7.31 13.83
CA TYR A 158 18.38 -6.57 15.03
C TYR A 158 19.01 -7.18 16.28
N GLU A 159 18.87 -8.49 16.50
CA GLU A 159 19.48 -9.19 17.65
C GLU A 159 21.02 -9.03 17.67
N LYS A 160 21.69 -8.94 16.52
CA LYS A 160 23.15 -8.71 16.45
C LYS A 160 23.54 -7.27 16.78
N LYS A 161 22.76 -6.28 16.34
CA LYS A 161 22.97 -4.86 16.66
C LYS A 161 22.72 -4.61 18.16
N ASP A 162 21.62 -5.12 18.69
CA ASP A 162 21.17 -4.89 20.06
C ASP A 162 22.06 -5.61 21.10
N LYS A 163 22.63 -6.79 20.77
CA LYS A 163 23.65 -7.43 21.62
C LYS A 163 24.92 -6.60 21.82
N LYS A 164 25.20 -5.61 20.97
CA LYS A 164 26.32 -4.66 21.16
C LYS A 164 25.94 -3.47 22.05
N VAL A 165 24.65 -3.23 22.27
CA VAL A 165 24.08 -2.09 23.02
C VAL A 165 23.26 -2.64 24.20
N LYS A 166 23.94 -3.21 25.19
CA LYS A 166 23.41 -3.63 26.53
C LYS A 166 21.97 -4.23 26.61
N THR A 167 21.94 -5.53 26.94
CA THR A 167 20.98 -6.20 27.87
C THR A 167 19.50 -5.82 27.79
N GLY A 168 18.75 -6.59 27.02
CA GLY A 168 17.36 -6.93 27.33
C GLY A 168 16.44 -6.95 26.12
N SER A 169 16.39 -8.06 25.38
CA SER A 169 15.20 -8.34 24.57
C SER A 169 14.00 -8.33 25.51
N LEU A 170 13.00 -7.51 25.17
CA LEU A 170 11.87 -7.20 26.02
C LEU A 170 10.77 -8.27 25.90
N ILE A 171 10.91 -9.18 24.93
CA ILE A 171 10.15 -10.42 24.84
C ILE A 171 10.59 -11.37 25.97
N PRO A 172 9.67 -11.77 26.86
CA PRO A 172 10.01 -12.72 27.91
C PRO A 172 10.51 -14.03 27.30
N PRO A 173 11.61 -14.62 27.83
CA PRO A 173 12.06 -15.93 27.37
C PRO A 173 10.92 -16.94 27.56
N SER A 174 10.50 -17.60 26.48
CA SER A 174 9.40 -18.57 26.55
C SER A 174 9.70 -19.65 27.59
N LYS A 175 8.68 -19.98 28.40
CA LYS A 175 8.76 -21.08 29.37
C LYS A 175 9.15 -22.35 28.63
N LYS A 176 10.24 -22.99 29.08
CA LYS A 176 10.82 -24.28 28.63
C LYS A 176 10.15 -24.90 27.38
N LYS A 177 10.80 -24.67 26.24
CA LYS A 177 10.76 -25.42 24.97
C LYS A 177 10.03 -26.78 25.05
N LYS A 178 8.81 -26.87 24.52
CA LYS A 178 8.41 -28.07 23.78
C LYS A 178 8.90 -27.86 22.34
N LYS A 179 9.85 -28.68 21.88
CA LYS A 179 10.17 -28.72 20.44
C LYS A 179 8.85 -28.95 19.71
N LEU A 180 8.53 -28.12 18.71
CA LEU A 180 7.47 -28.35 17.72
C LEU A 180 7.80 -29.57 16.82
N SER A 181 8.39 -30.64 17.39
CA SER A 181 8.72 -31.88 16.69
C SER A 181 7.48 -32.65 16.22
N THR A 182 6.28 -32.15 16.53
CA THR A 182 4.99 -32.72 16.13
C THR A 182 4.55 -32.33 14.72
N PHE A 183 5.05 -31.25 14.13
CA PHE A 183 4.67 -30.85 12.77
C PHE A 183 5.83 -31.02 11.79
N GLN A 184 5.69 -31.97 10.85
CA GLN A 184 6.75 -32.33 9.90
C GLN A 184 7.24 -31.14 9.04
N PHE A 185 6.43 -30.09 8.87
CA PHE A 185 6.76 -28.95 8.03
C PHE A 185 7.56 -27.84 8.72
N SER A 186 7.71 -27.85 10.05
CA SER A 186 8.43 -26.77 10.75
C SER A 186 9.93 -26.71 10.41
N THR A 187 10.49 -27.80 9.90
CA THR A 187 11.91 -27.90 9.49
C THR A 187 12.15 -27.46 8.04
N THR A 188 11.10 -27.33 7.23
CA THR A 188 11.21 -27.01 5.78
C THR A 188 10.96 -25.54 5.47
N ILE A 189 10.32 -24.80 6.38
CA ILE A 189 9.98 -23.38 6.20
C ILE A 189 11.24 -22.51 6.07
N LYS A 190 11.15 -21.48 5.22
CA LYS A 190 12.18 -20.49 4.95
C LYS A 190 11.66 -19.09 5.25
N ALA A 191 12.60 -18.18 5.51
CA ALA A 191 12.28 -16.76 5.70
C ALA A 191 11.53 -16.20 4.49
N LEU A 192 10.53 -15.36 4.77
CA LEU A 192 9.85 -14.58 3.76
C LEU A 192 10.84 -13.61 3.10
N PRO A 193 10.90 -13.54 1.76
CA PRO A 193 11.58 -12.46 1.07
C PRO A 193 10.99 -11.10 1.45
N ILE A 194 11.86 -10.09 1.59
CA ILE A 194 11.46 -8.72 1.94
C ILE A 194 10.50 -8.17 0.88
N ASP A 195 10.76 -8.45 -0.40
CA ASP A 195 9.91 -8.04 -1.52
C ASP A 195 8.46 -8.54 -1.43
N TYR A 196 8.16 -9.51 -0.56
CA TYR A 196 6.81 -10.09 -0.40
C TYR A 196 6.15 -9.67 0.93
N TYR A 197 6.75 -8.71 1.64
CA TYR A 197 6.24 -8.28 2.95
C TYR A 197 4.89 -7.58 2.85
N GLU A 198 4.63 -6.80 1.79
CA GLU A 198 3.32 -6.17 1.59
C GLU A 198 2.19 -7.22 1.56
N GLU A 199 2.26 -8.21 0.66
CA GLU A 199 1.17 -9.18 0.52
C GLU A 199 1.09 -10.11 1.74
N ALA A 200 2.23 -10.44 2.34
CA ALA A 200 2.26 -11.22 3.58
C ALA A 200 1.64 -10.44 4.76
N ALA A 201 1.92 -9.14 4.88
CA ALA A 201 1.35 -8.26 5.90
C ALA A 201 -0.17 -8.11 5.72
N ARG A 202 -0.63 -7.89 4.48
CA ARG A 202 -2.06 -7.82 4.15
C ARG A 202 -2.80 -9.10 4.54
N LEU A 203 -2.20 -10.27 4.27
CA LEU A 203 -2.72 -11.56 4.71
C LEU A 203 -2.67 -11.71 6.24
N PHE A 204 -1.60 -11.26 6.89
CA PHE A 204 -1.41 -11.40 8.33
C PHE A 204 -2.35 -10.50 9.14
N VAL A 205 -2.72 -9.32 8.65
CA VAL A 205 -3.77 -8.47 9.23
C VAL A 205 -5.09 -9.24 9.30
N LEU A 206 -5.50 -9.86 8.19
CA LEU A 206 -6.72 -10.66 8.14
C LEU A 206 -6.67 -11.87 9.08
N ILE A 207 -5.51 -12.50 9.22
CA ILE A 207 -5.32 -13.64 10.13
C ILE A 207 -5.40 -13.20 11.60
N SER A 208 -4.63 -12.18 11.96
CA SER A 208 -4.54 -11.70 13.35
C SER A 208 -5.90 -11.26 13.88
N ILE A 209 -6.70 -10.53 13.11
CA ILE A 209 -8.05 -10.13 13.53
C ILE A 209 -9.00 -11.33 13.73
N ARG A 210 -8.78 -12.43 12.99
CA ARG A 210 -9.55 -13.68 13.09
C ARG A 210 -9.02 -14.65 14.15
N ILE A 211 -7.86 -14.35 14.74
CA ILE A 211 -7.25 -15.12 15.84
C ILE A 211 -6.93 -14.11 16.94
N PRO A 212 -7.92 -13.75 17.79
CA PRO A 212 -7.80 -12.63 18.73
C PRO A 212 -6.53 -12.64 19.58
N ASP A 213 -6.07 -13.81 20.05
CA ASP A 213 -4.83 -13.95 20.82
C ASP A 213 -3.58 -13.43 20.09
N LEU A 214 -3.51 -13.57 18.76
CA LEU A 214 -2.41 -13.04 17.96
C LEU A 214 -2.51 -11.52 17.83
N TYR A 215 -3.72 -11.01 17.64
CA TYR A 215 -3.93 -9.56 17.58
C TYR A 215 -3.60 -8.91 18.92
N GLU A 216 -4.10 -9.48 20.02
CA GLU A 216 -3.77 -9.10 21.39
C GLU A 216 -2.25 -9.05 21.61
N SER A 217 -1.52 -10.09 21.19
CA SER A 217 -0.05 -10.14 21.33
C SER A 217 0.65 -8.97 20.62
N ILE A 218 0.17 -8.57 19.43
CA ILE A 218 0.71 -7.40 18.70
C ILE A 218 0.43 -6.13 19.49
N LEU A 219 -0.81 -5.96 19.96
CA LEU A 219 -1.21 -4.77 20.72
C LEU A 219 -0.44 -4.67 22.03
N GLU A 220 -0.22 -5.77 22.75
CA GLU A 220 0.57 -5.82 23.98
C GLU A 220 2.02 -5.40 23.72
N THR A 221 2.64 -5.90 22.64
CA THR A 221 3.99 -5.50 22.23
C THR A 221 4.05 -4.00 21.95
N LEU A 222 3.09 -3.44 21.21
CA LEU A 222 3.09 -2.00 20.92
C LEU A 222 2.78 -1.13 22.14
N ASN A 223 1.85 -1.54 22.99
CA ASN A 223 1.55 -0.84 24.24
C ASN A 223 2.79 -0.72 25.13
N TYR A 224 3.56 -1.81 25.18
CA TYR A 224 4.83 -1.84 25.87
C TYR A 224 5.86 -0.88 25.26
N LEU A 225 6.04 -0.88 23.93
CA LEU A 225 6.96 0.05 23.26
C LEU A 225 6.57 1.52 23.45
N ASN A 226 5.27 1.80 23.62
CA ASN A 226 4.72 3.13 23.86
C ASN A 226 4.84 3.61 25.33
N GLY A 227 5.69 2.96 26.14
CA GLY A 227 5.93 3.38 27.53
C GLY A 227 4.92 2.85 28.54
N GLY A 228 4.10 1.86 28.15
CA GLY A 228 3.33 1.05 29.10
C GLY A 228 4.26 0.41 30.14
N LYS A 229 3.82 0.30 31.40
CA LYS A 229 4.66 -0.24 32.47
C LYS A 229 4.99 -1.72 32.25
N ILE A 230 6.29 -2.03 32.20
CA ILE A 230 6.85 -3.37 32.27
C ILE A 230 6.46 -4.01 33.62
N GLY A 231 5.70 -5.11 33.62
CA GLY A 231 5.51 -5.93 34.83
C GLY A 231 4.11 -6.01 35.42
N GLU A 232 3.12 -5.30 34.86
CA GLU A 232 1.76 -5.86 34.85
C GLU A 232 1.73 -6.89 33.71
N LYS A 233 1.73 -8.18 34.04
CA LYS A 233 1.41 -9.20 33.03
C LYS A 233 -0.01 -8.92 32.53
N GLY A 234 -0.20 -8.74 31.22
CA GLY A 234 -1.51 -8.89 30.59
C GLY A 234 -2.58 -7.92 31.11
N GLY A 235 -2.34 -6.62 30.94
CA GLY A 235 -3.49 -5.72 30.81
C GLY A 235 -4.19 -6.10 29.51
N VAL A 236 -5.21 -6.96 29.61
CA VAL A 236 -6.02 -7.41 28.47
C VAL A 236 -6.51 -6.16 27.74
N ILE A 237 -5.93 -5.88 26.56
CA ILE A 237 -6.27 -4.75 25.71
C ILE A 237 -7.63 -5.03 25.08
N LEU A 238 -7.86 -6.23 24.56
CA LEU A 238 -9.19 -6.67 24.14
C LEU A 238 -10.00 -7.15 25.35
N THR A 239 -10.36 -6.21 26.24
CA THR A 239 -11.24 -6.48 27.38
C THR A 239 -12.57 -7.07 26.94
N GLU A 240 -13.29 -7.77 27.83
CA GLU A 240 -14.64 -8.26 27.52
C GLU A 240 -15.59 -7.12 27.11
N GLU A 241 -15.47 -5.94 27.73
CA GLU A 241 -16.20 -4.72 27.33
C GLU A 241 -15.89 -4.30 25.88
N LEU A 242 -14.61 -4.32 25.47
CA LEU A 242 -14.24 -4.02 24.10
C LEU A 242 -14.71 -5.10 23.12
N LYS A 243 -14.67 -6.38 23.52
CA LYS A 243 -15.21 -7.49 22.71
C LYS A 243 -16.74 -7.39 22.57
N GLU A 244 -17.44 -6.82 23.54
CA GLU A 244 -18.87 -6.50 23.46
C GLU A 244 -19.14 -5.36 22.48
N ASN A 245 -18.31 -4.31 22.51
CA ASN A 245 -18.40 -3.18 21.56
C ASN A 245 -17.96 -3.56 20.14
N TYR A 246 -17.07 -4.55 20.00
CA TYR A 246 -16.56 -5.08 18.73
C TYR A 246 -16.78 -6.61 18.66
N PRO A 247 -18.01 -7.07 18.37
CA PRO A 247 -18.39 -8.50 18.42
C PRO A 247 -17.57 -9.42 17.52
N ILE A 248 -16.84 -8.88 16.54
CA ILE A 248 -15.95 -9.63 15.65
C ILE A 248 -14.98 -10.52 16.46
N PHE A 249 -14.35 -9.99 17.50
CA PHE A 249 -13.38 -10.73 18.30
C PHE A 249 -14.02 -11.90 19.05
N LYS A 250 -15.15 -11.64 19.73
CA LYS A 250 -15.92 -12.65 20.47
C LYS A 250 -16.43 -13.77 19.56
N LYS A 251 -16.86 -13.44 18.34
CA LYS A 251 -17.31 -14.41 17.33
C LYS A 251 -16.17 -15.33 16.89
N TRP A 252 -14.99 -14.78 16.62
CA TRP A 252 -13.83 -15.57 16.22
C TRP A 252 -13.30 -16.45 17.36
N GLU A 253 -13.32 -15.95 18.60
CA GLU A 253 -12.97 -16.73 19.79
C GLU A 253 -13.94 -17.91 19.98
N SER A 254 -15.25 -17.64 19.92
CA SER A 254 -16.31 -18.66 20.03
C SER A 254 -16.18 -19.73 18.93
N TYR A 255 -15.90 -19.29 17.70
CA TYR A 255 -15.68 -20.18 16.57
C TYR A 255 -14.46 -21.09 16.75
N SER A 256 -13.32 -20.52 17.15
CA SER A 256 -12.09 -21.26 17.41
C SER A 256 -12.28 -22.33 18.49
N ASN A 257 -12.95 -21.96 19.58
CA ASN A 257 -13.27 -22.86 20.70
C ASN A 257 -14.22 -23.99 20.25
N TYR A 258 -15.26 -23.66 19.49
CA TYR A 258 -16.20 -24.65 18.96
C TYR A 258 -15.48 -25.70 18.11
N ILE A 259 -14.74 -25.28 17.07
CA ILE A 259 -14.09 -26.21 16.15
C ILE A 259 -12.99 -27.02 16.85
N SER A 260 -12.22 -26.40 17.73
CA SER A 260 -11.19 -27.11 18.52
C SER A 260 -11.79 -28.17 19.44
N SER A 261 -13.00 -27.95 19.98
CA SER A 261 -13.70 -28.96 20.80
C SER A 261 -14.22 -30.17 20.00
N LYS A 262 -14.42 -30.01 18.68
CA LYS A 262 -14.98 -31.04 17.79
C LYS A 262 -13.92 -31.81 17.02
N SER A 263 -12.81 -31.15 16.68
CA SER A 263 -11.77 -31.68 15.79
C SER A 263 -10.43 -31.75 16.53
N SER A 264 -9.99 -32.97 16.84
CA SER A 264 -8.65 -33.19 17.44
C SER A 264 -7.50 -32.67 16.59
N HIS A 265 -7.71 -32.49 15.28
CA HIS A 265 -6.73 -31.85 14.41
C HIS A 265 -6.70 -30.33 14.60
N ALA A 266 -7.87 -29.69 14.63
CA ALA A 266 -8.00 -28.27 14.92
C ALA A 266 -7.46 -27.91 16.32
N GLU A 267 -7.75 -28.74 17.32
CA GLU A 267 -7.21 -28.59 18.67
C GLU A 267 -5.67 -28.61 18.68
N LYS A 268 -5.05 -29.53 17.92
CA LYS A 268 -3.59 -29.59 17.78
C LYS A 268 -3.03 -28.34 17.11
N LEU A 269 -3.70 -27.81 16.09
CA LEU A 269 -3.29 -26.59 15.40
C LEU A 269 -3.44 -25.36 16.30
N SER A 270 -4.55 -25.24 17.03
CA SER A 270 -4.80 -24.19 18.02
C SER A 270 -3.69 -24.16 19.08
N ASN A 271 -3.44 -25.32 19.71
CA ASN A 271 -2.35 -25.48 20.68
C ASN A 271 -0.97 -25.16 20.08
N ALA A 272 -0.75 -25.43 18.79
CA ALA A 272 0.51 -25.11 18.11
C ALA A 272 0.71 -23.60 17.94
N ILE A 273 -0.36 -22.86 17.66
CA ILE A 273 -0.33 -21.40 17.56
C ILE A 273 -0.05 -20.80 18.94
N SER A 274 -0.79 -21.21 19.97
CA SER A 274 -0.63 -20.68 21.33
C SER A 274 0.72 -21.03 21.99
N SER A 275 1.41 -22.07 21.50
CA SER A 275 2.74 -22.47 21.99
C SER A 275 3.89 -22.12 21.03
N MET A 276 3.61 -21.38 19.95
CA MET A 276 4.61 -20.94 18.98
C MET A 276 5.64 -20.01 19.65
N ASP A 277 6.87 -20.02 19.13
CA ASP A 277 7.88 -19.03 19.53
C ASP A 277 7.42 -17.63 19.11
N ASN A 278 7.47 -16.68 20.04
CA ASN A 278 7.01 -15.30 19.86
C ASN A 278 8.07 -14.38 19.24
N LYS A 279 9.18 -14.92 18.74
CA LYS A 279 10.22 -14.14 18.03
C LYS A 279 9.69 -13.27 16.90
N TRP A 280 8.60 -13.64 16.25
CA TRP A 280 7.97 -12.86 15.19
C TRP A 280 7.50 -11.49 15.71
N LEU A 281 7.24 -11.33 17.01
CA LEU A 281 6.94 -10.05 17.63
C LEU A 281 8.17 -9.11 17.64
N ILE A 282 9.40 -9.63 17.50
CA ILE A 282 10.61 -8.80 17.36
C ILE A 282 10.51 -7.90 16.13
N HIS A 283 9.75 -8.28 15.10
CA HIS A 283 9.50 -7.38 13.97
C HIS A 283 8.91 -6.04 14.42
N PHE A 284 7.99 -6.05 15.39
CA PHE A 284 7.37 -4.85 15.94
C PHE A 284 8.32 -4.09 16.86
N GLU A 285 9.08 -4.77 17.71
CA GLU A 285 10.13 -4.14 18.55
C GLU A 285 11.22 -3.46 17.70
N ALA A 286 11.63 -4.13 16.63
CA ALA A 286 12.64 -3.67 15.69
C ALA A 286 12.10 -2.66 14.67
N ARG A 287 10.77 -2.43 14.64
CA ARG A 287 10.08 -1.60 13.63
C ARG A 287 10.51 -1.98 12.22
N SER A 288 10.60 -3.27 11.96
CA SER A 288 11.13 -3.82 10.71
C SER A 288 10.17 -3.60 9.55
N GLY A 289 10.61 -3.87 8.31
CA GLY A 289 9.80 -3.63 7.12
C GLY A 289 8.44 -4.32 7.20
N PHE A 290 8.43 -5.57 7.68
CA PHE A 290 7.19 -6.32 7.87
C PHE A 290 6.23 -5.65 8.88
N ALA A 291 6.74 -5.12 10.00
CA ALA A 291 5.87 -4.50 11.01
C ALA A 291 5.26 -3.19 10.50
N VAL A 292 6.04 -2.37 9.79
CA VAL A 292 5.52 -1.13 9.21
C VAL A 292 4.50 -1.42 8.09
N GLU A 293 4.76 -2.42 7.25
CA GLU A 293 3.79 -2.93 6.26
C GLU A 293 2.50 -3.45 6.92
N TYR A 294 2.62 -4.17 8.04
CA TYR A 294 1.47 -4.62 8.82
C TYR A 294 0.63 -3.44 9.30
N ILE A 295 1.27 -2.41 9.87
CA ILE A 295 0.57 -1.21 10.32
C ILE A 295 -0.16 -0.54 9.14
N ARG A 296 0.53 -0.32 8.02
CA ARG A 296 -0.06 0.25 6.80
C ARG A 296 -1.29 -0.54 6.33
N CYS A 297 -1.14 -1.86 6.17
CA CYS A 297 -2.18 -2.77 5.72
C CYS A 297 -3.35 -2.85 6.70
N TRP A 298 -3.07 -2.74 8.01
CA TRP A 298 -4.09 -2.67 9.05
C TRP A 298 -4.95 -1.41 8.89
N GLY A 299 -4.30 -0.26 8.64
CA GLY A 299 -5.01 1.00 8.38
C GLY A 299 -5.92 0.92 7.16
N GLU A 300 -5.43 0.32 6.07
CA GLU A 300 -6.24 0.08 4.86
C GLU A 300 -7.43 -0.85 5.11
N TYR A 301 -7.25 -1.89 5.93
CA TYR A 301 -8.29 -2.84 6.26
C TYR A 301 -9.40 -2.19 7.10
N ILE A 302 -9.05 -1.56 8.22
CA ILE A 302 -10.03 -0.98 9.13
C ILE A 302 -10.84 0.12 8.47
N ARG A 303 -10.21 0.96 7.63
CA ARG A 303 -10.91 2.02 6.91
C ARG A 303 -11.97 1.50 5.93
N LYS A 304 -11.75 0.32 5.33
CA LYS A 304 -12.71 -0.32 4.40
C LYS A 304 -13.87 -0.99 5.15
N GLU A 305 -13.58 -1.61 6.29
CA GLU A 305 -14.55 -2.41 7.03
C GLU A 305 -15.36 -1.60 8.06
N ILE A 306 -14.77 -0.54 8.63
CA ILE A 306 -15.33 0.21 9.77
C ILE A 306 -15.25 1.69 9.43
N ILE A 307 -16.37 2.27 9.00
CA ILE A 307 -16.42 3.69 8.58
C ILE A 307 -16.76 4.60 9.79
N SER A 308 -17.53 4.11 10.76
CA SER A 308 -17.90 4.86 11.97
C SER A 308 -16.96 4.51 13.14
N ASN A 309 -16.43 5.53 13.81
CA ASN A 309 -15.63 5.42 15.04
C ASN A 309 -14.30 4.65 14.92
N ILE A 310 -13.57 4.78 13.80
CA ILE A 310 -12.24 4.15 13.64
C ILE A 310 -11.29 4.46 14.82
N LYS A 311 -11.36 5.68 15.37
CA LYS A 311 -10.50 6.10 16.49
C LYS A 311 -10.74 5.31 17.79
N GLU A 312 -11.91 4.70 17.93
CA GLU A 312 -12.28 3.85 19.08
C GLU A 312 -11.91 2.38 18.84
N TYR A 313 -11.61 1.99 17.59
CA TYR A 313 -11.32 0.60 17.27
C TYR A 313 -10.05 0.12 17.98
N PRO A 314 -10.04 -1.09 18.58
CA PRO A 314 -8.87 -1.61 19.29
C PRO A 314 -7.63 -1.58 18.40
N GLY A 315 -6.54 -1.04 18.92
CA GLY A 315 -5.28 -0.89 18.19
C GLY A 315 -5.06 0.45 17.51
N TYR A 316 -6.10 1.25 17.20
CA TYR A 316 -5.93 2.55 16.54
C TYR A 316 -4.89 3.43 17.25
N LEU A 317 -5.09 3.67 18.55
CA LEU A 317 -4.20 4.52 19.35
C LEU A 317 -2.76 3.97 19.40
N LEU A 318 -2.61 2.65 19.48
CA LEU A 318 -1.31 1.99 19.59
C LEU A 318 -0.53 2.09 18.29
N PHE A 319 -1.17 1.80 17.16
CA PHE A 319 -0.54 1.94 15.84
C PHE A 319 -0.27 3.40 15.49
N SER A 320 -1.17 4.33 15.81
CA SER A 320 -0.94 5.76 15.58
C SER A 320 0.22 6.29 16.42
N ASN A 321 0.34 5.86 17.67
CA ASN A 321 1.46 6.24 18.53
C ASN A 321 2.77 5.62 18.05
N GLU A 322 2.74 4.36 17.63
CA GLU A 322 3.92 3.70 17.10
C GLU A 322 4.45 4.39 15.84
N LEU A 323 3.57 4.79 14.92
CA LEU A 323 3.95 5.60 13.75
C LEU A 323 4.58 6.93 14.17
N MET A 324 4.02 7.60 15.18
CA MET A 324 4.59 8.84 15.71
C MET A 324 5.91 8.61 16.45
N ASN A 325 6.19 7.41 16.95
CA ASN A 325 7.45 7.07 17.58
C ASN A 325 8.53 6.71 16.56
N ILE A 326 8.16 6.04 15.45
CA ILE A 326 9.07 5.81 14.31
C ILE A 326 9.66 7.13 13.82
N PHE A 327 8.84 8.18 13.84
CA PHE A 327 9.24 9.53 13.47
C PHE A 327 10.40 10.11 14.31
N GLU A 328 10.49 9.73 15.59
CA GLU A 328 11.51 10.21 16.54
C GLU A 328 12.87 9.52 16.37
N ILE A 329 12.91 8.42 15.62
CA ILE A 329 14.12 7.63 15.42
C ILE A 329 14.94 8.24 14.27
N PRO A 330 16.26 8.50 14.46
CA PRO A 330 17.13 8.95 13.38
C PRO A 330 17.13 7.94 12.22
N SER A 331 17.14 8.43 10.98
CA SER A 331 17.04 7.57 9.79
C SER A 331 18.17 6.55 9.67
N GLU A 332 19.35 6.85 10.20
CA GLU A 332 20.51 5.94 10.26
C GLU A 332 20.27 4.73 11.19
N GLU A 333 19.36 4.86 12.15
CA GLU A 333 19.01 3.80 13.11
C GLU A 333 17.84 2.93 12.61
N LEU A 334 17.07 3.42 11.64
CA LEU A 334 15.95 2.69 11.06
C LEU A 334 16.45 1.52 10.20
N ILE A 335 15.85 0.35 10.44
CA ILE A 335 16.07 -0.85 9.59
C ILE A 335 15.11 -0.82 8.39
N THR A 336 13.98 -0.13 8.54
CA THR A 336 12.93 -0.06 7.52
C THR A 336 13.20 1.08 6.53
N PRO A 337 13.13 0.80 5.21
CA PRO A 337 13.21 1.83 4.20
C PRO A 337 12.19 2.95 4.39
N ILE A 338 12.60 4.20 4.16
CA ILE A 338 11.76 5.38 4.37
C ILE A 338 10.46 5.37 3.56
N TYR A 339 10.46 4.79 2.35
CA TYR A 339 9.25 4.73 1.52
C TYR A 339 8.15 3.87 2.15
N ILE A 340 8.49 2.76 2.82
CA ILE A 340 7.52 1.91 3.54
C ILE A 340 6.90 2.70 4.70
N ILE A 341 7.72 3.47 5.41
CA ILE A 341 7.26 4.35 6.49
C ILE A 341 6.34 5.46 5.95
N ALA A 342 6.71 6.07 4.82
CA ALA A 342 5.92 7.09 4.15
C ALA A 342 4.54 6.57 3.71
N GLU A 343 4.47 5.35 3.18
CA GLU A 343 3.19 4.71 2.84
C GLU A 343 2.32 4.43 4.08
N ALA A 344 2.93 4.01 5.19
CA ALA A 344 2.21 3.84 6.46
C ALA A 344 1.63 5.16 6.98
N TYR A 345 2.37 6.27 6.88
CA TYR A 345 1.83 7.60 7.17
C TYR A 345 0.71 8.00 6.20
N GLY A 346 0.82 7.69 4.91
CA GLY A 346 -0.24 7.94 3.93
C GLY A 346 -1.53 7.22 4.28
N SER A 347 -1.45 5.91 4.55
CA SER A 347 -2.60 5.09 4.97
C SER A 347 -3.29 5.64 6.22
N PHE A 348 -2.51 5.99 7.26
CA PHE A 348 -3.08 6.53 8.51
C PHE A 348 -3.58 7.97 8.37
N SER A 349 -2.99 8.78 7.51
CA SER A 349 -3.48 10.12 7.22
C SER A 349 -4.88 10.08 6.59
N CYS A 350 -5.19 9.05 5.81
CA CYS A 350 -6.54 8.83 5.27
C CYS A 350 -7.57 8.44 6.34
N ILE A 351 -7.12 8.00 7.52
CA ILE A 351 -7.98 7.65 8.66
C ILE A 351 -8.19 8.86 9.56
N ASP A 352 -7.11 9.59 9.87
CA ASP A 352 -7.13 10.76 10.73
C ASP A 352 -6.27 11.87 10.14
N ILE A 353 -6.92 12.94 9.67
CA ILE A 353 -6.24 14.10 9.08
C ILE A 353 -5.28 14.81 10.05
N GLU A 354 -5.48 14.63 11.37
CA GLU A 354 -4.55 15.16 12.37
C GLU A 354 -3.19 14.46 12.33
N ILE A 355 -3.13 13.21 11.85
CA ILE A 355 -1.87 12.50 11.61
C ILE A 355 -1.07 13.21 10.52
N TYR A 356 -1.72 13.56 9.40
CA TYR A 356 -1.09 14.36 8.33
C TYR A 356 -0.51 15.66 8.90
N LYS A 357 -1.32 16.45 9.61
CA LYS A 357 -0.87 17.74 10.16
C LYS A 357 0.34 17.57 11.08
N LYS A 358 0.30 16.58 11.97
CA LYS A 358 1.37 16.31 12.92
C LYS A 358 2.64 15.83 12.21
N VAL A 359 2.54 14.86 11.30
CA VAL A 359 3.68 14.31 10.55
C VAL A 359 4.38 15.40 9.74
N ILE A 360 3.62 16.20 8.97
CA ILE A 360 4.19 17.29 8.16
C ILE A 360 4.84 18.36 9.04
N THR A 361 4.12 18.84 10.06
CA THR A 361 4.63 19.89 10.94
C THR A 361 5.90 19.45 11.65
N GLU A 362 5.93 18.24 12.20
CA GLU A 362 7.10 17.75 12.90
C GLU A 362 8.24 17.43 11.93
N LYS A 363 7.99 16.84 10.74
CA LYS A 363 9.09 16.52 9.79
C LYS A 363 9.79 17.78 9.38
N ILE A 364 9.01 18.79 9.00
CA ILE A 364 9.54 20.11 8.63
C ILE A 364 10.41 20.71 9.74
N LYS A 365 9.97 20.66 11.00
CA LYS A 365 10.76 21.20 12.12
C LYS A 365 12.10 20.50 12.32
N LYS A 366 12.17 19.21 12.02
CA LYS A 366 13.39 18.40 12.19
C LYS A 366 14.25 18.33 10.93
N THR A 367 13.69 18.59 9.76
CA THR A 367 14.42 18.59 8.50
C THR A 367 15.35 19.80 8.45
N ASN A 368 16.65 19.52 8.42
CA ASN A 368 17.64 20.54 8.11
C ASN A 368 17.58 20.85 6.61
N LEU A 369 17.23 22.09 6.23
CA LEU A 369 17.15 22.52 4.83
C LEU A 369 18.51 22.53 4.10
N TYR A 370 19.61 22.32 4.82
CA TYR A 370 20.94 22.15 4.25
C TYR A 370 21.31 20.67 4.06
N ASP A 371 20.48 19.75 4.54
CA ASP A 371 20.66 18.31 4.41
C ASP A 371 19.82 17.76 3.25
N ILE A 372 20.49 17.29 2.20
CA ILE A 372 19.85 16.75 1.01
C ILE A 372 19.04 15.49 1.34
N ASP A 373 19.57 14.63 2.21
CA ASP A 373 18.92 13.36 2.53
C ASP A 373 17.66 13.63 3.35
N GLY A 374 17.75 14.46 4.40
CA GLY A 374 16.59 14.89 5.18
C GLY A 374 15.50 15.62 4.37
N MET A 375 15.88 16.41 3.36
CA MET A 375 14.91 17.02 2.42
C MET A 375 14.26 15.96 1.50
N GLY A 376 15.05 14.99 1.03
CA GLY A 376 14.54 13.88 0.23
C GLY A 376 13.51 13.04 0.99
N GLU A 377 13.76 12.74 2.26
CA GLU A 377 12.82 12.01 3.12
C GLU A 377 11.50 12.76 3.32
N LEU A 378 11.55 14.08 3.58
CA LEU A 378 10.37 14.93 3.69
C LEU A 378 9.52 14.85 2.42
N LEU A 379 10.13 15.00 1.24
CA LEU A 379 9.44 14.95 -0.04
C LEU A 379 8.83 13.59 -0.32
N ILE A 380 9.51 12.49 0.05
CA ILE A 380 8.97 11.13 -0.09
C ILE A 380 7.72 10.97 0.79
N ILE A 381 7.77 11.44 2.04
CA ILE A 381 6.62 11.39 2.96
C ILE A 381 5.44 12.18 2.40
N GLU A 382 5.66 13.43 1.97
CA GLU A 382 4.63 14.25 1.35
C GLU A 382 4.05 13.58 0.09
N HIS A 383 4.91 13.08 -0.78
CA HIS A 383 4.51 12.39 -2.01
C HIS A 383 3.54 11.24 -1.72
N PHE A 384 3.92 10.31 -0.83
CA PHE A 384 3.06 9.16 -0.54
C PHE A 384 1.77 9.56 0.18
N ILE A 385 1.80 10.52 1.12
CA ILE A 385 0.56 11.00 1.75
C ILE A 385 -0.41 11.56 0.70
N TYR A 386 0.07 12.39 -0.23
CA TYR A 386 -0.78 12.97 -1.26
C TYR A 386 -1.26 11.93 -2.28
N THR A 387 -0.43 10.94 -2.63
CA THR A 387 -0.84 9.79 -3.46
C THR A 387 -1.99 9.03 -2.80
N TYR A 388 -1.90 8.74 -1.50
CA TYR A 388 -2.98 8.08 -0.75
C TYR A 388 -4.26 8.93 -0.70
N PHE A 389 -4.16 10.23 -0.43
CA PHE A 389 -5.33 11.13 -0.51
C PHE A 389 -5.96 11.14 -1.90
N GLY A 390 -5.15 11.13 -2.96
CA GLY A 390 -5.60 11.08 -4.34
C GLY A 390 -6.36 9.80 -4.67
N HIS A 391 -5.81 8.64 -4.29
CA HIS A 391 -6.44 7.33 -4.48
C HIS A 391 -7.77 7.22 -3.72
N GLU A 392 -7.84 7.81 -2.53
CA GLU A 392 -9.04 7.77 -1.68
C GLU A 392 -10.02 8.91 -1.94
N GLY A 393 -9.70 9.82 -2.87
CA GLY A 393 -10.55 10.95 -3.24
C GLY A 393 -10.78 11.94 -2.10
N ILE A 394 -9.82 12.07 -1.18
CA ILE A 394 -9.84 13.02 -0.06
C ILE A 394 -9.44 14.40 -0.57
N ILE A 395 -10.18 15.43 -0.15
CA ILE A 395 -9.83 16.83 -0.41
C ILE A 395 -9.12 17.41 0.82
N LEU A 396 -7.96 18.01 0.60
CA LEU A 396 -7.07 18.50 1.64
C LEU A 396 -7.32 19.98 1.95
N ASP A 397 -8.34 20.24 2.75
CA ASP A 397 -8.74 21.62 3.11
C ASP A 397 -7.79 22.30 4.11
N CYS A 398 -7.00 21.53 4.85
CA CYS A 398 -6.05 22.04 5.84
C CYS A 398 -4.61 22.20 5.31
N PHE A 399 -4.43 22.34 4.00
CA PHE A 399 -3.12 22.55 3.38
C PHE A 399 -2.55 23.92 3.71
N ASP A 400 -1.34 23.97 4.27
CA ASP A 400 -0.63 25.23 4.56
C ASP A 400 0.21 25.66 3.36
N PHE A 401 -0.38 26.52 2.51
CA PHE A 401 0.32 27.06 1.33
C PHE A 401 1.56 27.89 1.69
N SER A 402 1.53 28.64 2.79
CA SER A 402 2.65 29.51 3.17
C SER A 402 3.86 28.69 3.61
N LEU A 403 3.63 27.64 4.40
CA LEU A 403 4.66 26.69 4.78
C LEU A 403 5.20 25.96 3.56
N PHE A 404 4.31 25.41 2.72
CA PHE A 404 4.65 24.76 1.47
C PHE A 404 5.54 25.66 0.58
N GLU A 405 5.13 26.90 0.31
CA GLU A 405 5.86 27.82 -0.56
C GLU A 405 7.26 28.11 0.00
N SER A 406 7.38 28.32 1.32
CA SER A 406 8.65 28.65 1.95
C SER A 406 9.70 27.55 1.81
N ILE A 407 9.31 26.29 2.03
CA ILE A 407 10.21 25.13 2.01
C ILE A 407 10.57 24.76 0.57
N HIS A 408 9.57 24.64 -0.30
CA HIS A 408 9.79 24.20 -1.66
C HIS A 408 10.52 25.25 -2.50
N SER A 409 10.40 26.53 -2.18
CA SER A 409 11.25 27.57 -2.75
C SER A 409 12.72 27.37 -2.39
N CYS A 410 13.03 26.99 -1.14
CA CYS A 410 14.39 26.69 -0.70
C CYS A 410 14.95 25.45 -1.39
N ILE A 411 14.16 24.38 -1.50
CA ILE A 411 14.56 23.16 -2.21
C ILE A 411 14.90 23.47 -3.66
N ILE A 412 14.06 24.24 -4.36
CA ILE A 412 14.31 24.57 -5.77
C ILE A 412 15.52 25.50 -5.91
N ALA A 413 15.76 26.39 -4.95
CA ALA A 413 16.94 27.24 -4.93
C ALA A 413 18.25 26.46 -4.65
N SER A 414 18.19 25.24 -4.14
CA SER A 414 19.37 24.38 -3.94
C SER A 414 19.99 23.87 -5.25
N ASP A 415 19.25 23.94 -6.36
CA ASP A 415 19.63 23.43 -7.69
C ASP A 415 19.94 21.91 -7.72
N SER A 416 19.54 21.18 -6.68
CA SER A 416 19.63 19.71 -6.66
C SER A 416 18.56 19.12 -7.57
N TYR A 417 18.96 18.65 -8.75
CA TYR A 417 18.02 18.10 -9.74
C TYR A 417 17.17 16.96 -9.16
N ALA A 418 17.72 16.11 -8.29
CA ALA A 418 17.01 15.01 -7.67
C ALA A 418 15.89 15.50 -6.74
N LEU A 419 16.19 16.48 -5.87
CA LEU A 419 15.19 17.08 -4.97
C LEU A 419 14.15 17.89 -5.74
N ILE A 420 14.55 18.56 -6.82
CA ILE A 420 13.64 19.30 -7.69
C ILE A 420 12.67 18.33 -8.39
N CYS A 421 13.16 17.22 -8.94
CA CYS A 421 12.30 16.20 -9.55
C CYS A 421 11.32 15.60 -8.53
N LEU A 422 11.78 15.29 -7.32
CA LEU A 422 10.90 14.82 -6.23
C LEU A 422 9.86 15.88 -5.84
N THR A 423 10.25 17.16 -5.78
CA THR A 423 9.34 18.27 -5.53
C THR A 423 8.27 18.38 -6.61
N ILE A 424 8.65 18.31 -7.89
CA ILE A 424 7.70 18.34 -9.01
C ILE A 424 6.75 17.14 -8.96
N SER A 425 7.27 15.94 -8.62
CA SER A 425 6.48 14.73 -8.46
C SER A 425 5.49 14.84 -7.30
N MET A 426 5.90 15.39 -6.16
CA MET A 426 4.99 15.67 -5.05
C MET A 426 3.92 16.69 -5.43
N ILE A 427 4.27 17.76 -6.16
CA ILE A 427 3.31 18.75 -6.66
C ILE A 427 2.30 18.11 -7.62
N TYR A 428 2.75 17.16 -8.44
CA TYR A 428 1.90 16.37 -9.32
C TYR A 428 0.82 15.60 -8.54
N GLN A 429 1.15 15.11 -7.33
CA GLN A 429 0.21 14.39 -6.47
C GLN A 429 -0.69 15.32 -5.64
N VAL A 430 -0.20 16.49 -5.21
CA VAL A 430 -0.97 17.39 -4.34
C VAL A 430 -2.02 18.20 -5.11
N ILE A 431 -1.78 18.63 -6.36
CA ILE A 431 -2.72 19.49 -7.09
C ILE A 431 -4.15 18.92 -7.18
N PRO A 432 -4.36 17.63 -7.52
CA PRO A 432 -5.70 17.05 -7.67
C PRO A 432 -6.53 16.99 -6.38
N ILE A 433 -5.87 17.01 -5.22
CA ILE A 433 -6.52 16.87 -3.90
C ILE A 433 -6.73 18.22 -3.20
N LEU A 434 -6.27 19.33 -3.78
CA LEU A 434 -6.47 20.65 -3.19
C LEU A 434 -7.84 21.23 -3.52
N PRO A 435 -8.49 21.93 -2.58
CA PRO A 435 -9.68 22.73 -2.90
C PRO A 435 -9.31 23.88 -3.84
N CYS A 436 -10.31 24.43 -4.53
CA CYS A 436 -10.13 25.42 -5.60
C CYS A 436 -9.15 26.56 -5.26
N GLU A 437 -9.36 27.24 -4.13
CA GLU A 437 -8.56 28.40 -3.74
C GLU A 437 -7.08 28.05 -3.45
N LEU A 438 -6.83 26.91 -2.79
CA LEU A 438 -5.47 26.46 -2.51
C LEU A 438 -4.78 25.96 -3.77
N ARG A 439 -5.51 25.23 -4.62
CA ARG A 439 -5.04 24.79 -5.93
C ARG A 439 -4.62 25.98 -6.79
N LYS A 440 -5.43 27.04 -6.83
CA LYS A 440 -5.12 28.28 -7.54
C LYS A 440 -3.82 28.91 -7.03
N LYS A 441 -3.62 28.99 -5.72
CA LYS A 441 -2.37 29.51 -5.12
C LYS A 441 -1.16 28.68 -5.55
N VAL A 442 -1.24 27.35 -5.41
CA VAL A 442 -0.14 26.45 -5.83
C VAL A 442 0.17 26.62 -7.32
N ILE A 443 -0.84 26.67 -8.19
CA ILE A 443 -0.60 26.75 -9.63
C ILE A 443 -0.13 28.14 -10.05
N PHE A 444 -0.86 29.21 -9.73
CA PHE A 444 -0.52 30.54 -10.25
C PHE A 444 0.61 31.22 -9.49
N ASN A 445 0.59 31.13 -8.16
CA ASN A 445 1.55 31.88 -7.33
C ASN A 445 2.87 31.14 -7.18
N PHE A 446 2.85 29.81 -7.22
CA PHE A 446 4.07 29.01 -7.14
C PHE A 446 4.51 28.51 -8.53
N VAL A 447 3.83 27.50 -9.10
CA VAL A 447 4.24 26.78 -10.33
C VAL A 447 4.41 27.73 -11.53
N LEU A 448 3.46 28.61 -11.79
CA LEU A 448 3.43 29.53 -12.94
C LEU A 448 3.98 30.93 -12.63
N SER A 449 4.60 31.11 -11.46
CA SER A 449 5.31 32.34 -11.13
C SER A 449 6.42 32.58 -12.15
N HIS A 450 6.66 33.85 -12.52
CA HIS A 450 7.61 34.16 -13.60
C HIS A 450 9.02 33.62 -13.29
N LYS A 451 9.44 33.71 -12.03
CA LYS A 451 10.75 33.23 -11.60
C LYS A 451 10.82 31.70 -11.67
N LEU A 452 9.89 31.01 -11.01
CA LEU A 452 9.94 29.55 -10.92
C LEU A 452 9.74 28.87 -12.26
N PHE A 453 8.77 29.33 -13.05
CA PHE A 453 8.47 28.78 -14.36
C PHE A 453 9.72 28.79 -15.25
N ASN A 454 10.41 29.94 -15.33
CA ASN A 454 11.61 30.05 -16.16
C ASN A 454 12.76 29.21 -15.61
N THR A 455 12.92 29.14 -14.28
CA THR A 455 13.95 28.30 -13.64
C THR A 455 13.76 26.82 -13.96
N LEU A 456 12.55 26.29 -13.84
CA LEU A 456 12.27 24.87 -14.06
C LEU A 456 12.16 24.52 -15.54
N PHE A 457 11.47 25.34 -16.34
CA PHE A 457 11.30 25.09 -17.77
C PHE A 457 12.64 25.16 -18.51
N CYS A 458 13.50 26.12 -18.15
CA CYS A 458 14.83 26.29 -18.74
C CYS A 458 15.95 25.71 -17.87
N HIS A 459 15.65 24.72 -17.03
CA HIS A 459 16.63 24.12 -16.13
C HIS A 459 17.76 23.46 -16.93
N TRP A 460 18.98 23.44 -16.39
CA TRP A 460 20.14 22.84 -17.07
C TRP A 460 19.99 21.32 -17.23
N ASN A 461 19.41 20.67 -16.23
CA ASN A 461 19.17 19.23 -16.21
C ASN A 461 17.92 18.85 -17.02
N HIS A 462 18.05 17.88 -17.93
CA HIS A 462 16.96 17.39 -18.78
C HIS A 462 15.78 16.82 -17.98
N TYR A 463 16.02 16.05 -16.93
CA TYR A 463 14.97 15.42 -16.14
C TYR A 463 14.05 16.43 -15.44
N VAL A 464 14.63 17.52 -14.94
CA VAL A 464 13.86 18.61 -14.33
C VAL A 464 12.93 19.25 -15.37
N ARG A 465 13.43 19.49 -16.59
CA ARG A 465 12.61 20.06 -17.67
C ARG A 465 11.46 19.14 -18.06
N MET A 466 11.75 17.86 -18.26
CA MET A 466 10.76 16.84 -18.60
C MET A 466 9.66 16.74 -17.54
N PHE A 467 10.03 16.55 -16.26
CA PHE A 467 9.06 16.48 -15.16
C PHE A 467 8.20 17.73 -15.06
N PHE A 468 8.82 18.91 -15.23
CA PHE A 468 8.08 20.16 -15.20
C PHE A 468 7.10 20.27 -16.38
N GLN A 469 7.51 19.87 -17.58
CA GLN A 469 6.64 19.88 -18.76
C GLN A 469 5.46 18.91 -18.60
N GLU A 470 5.71 17.71 -18.09
CA GLU A 470 4.67 16.72 -17.78
C GLU A 470 3.67 17.26 -16.73
N LEU A 471 4.15 17.95 -15.68
CA LEU A 471 3.29 18.62 -14.71
C LEU A 471 2.35 19.62 -15.39
N LEU A 472 2.89 20.48 -16.26
CA LEU A 472 2.14 21.51 -17.00
C LEU A 472 1.12 20.92 -17.98
N LEU A 473 1.43 19.79 -18.60
CA LEU A 473 0.58 19.17 -19.61
C LEU A 473 -0.53 18.32 -18.98
N TYR A 474 -0.20 17.50 -17.98
CA TYR A 474 -1.09 16.45 -17.50
C TYR A 474 -1.81 16.75 -16.18
N ARG A 475 -1.34 17.72 -15.37
CA ARG A 475 -1.79 17.81 -13.96
C ARG A 475 -2.14 19.17 -13.42
N CYS A 476 -1.77 20.26 -14.09
CA CYS A 476 -2.24 21.59 -13.69
C CYS A 476 -3.77 21.75 -13.82
N THR A 477 -4.50 20.83 -14.46
CA THR A 477 -5.95 20.87 -14.65
C THR A 477 -6.63 19.63 -14.06
N VAL A 478 -7.91 19.71 -13.70
CA VAL A 478 -8.69 18.57 -13.19
C VAL A 478 -8.89 17.53 -14.27
N SER A 479 -9.23 17.99 -15.48
CA SER A 479 -9.27 17.14 -16.67
C SER A 479 -7.88 17.15 -17.30
N PRO A 480 -7.17 16.02 -17.36
CA PRO A 480 -5.86 15.98 -18.01
C PRO A 480 -5.92 16.31 -19.52
N SER A 481 -7.11 16.19 -20.15
CA SER A 481 -7.35 16.66 -21.52
C SER A 481 -7.74 18.14 -21.55
N ARG A 482 -6.95 18.94 -22.27
CA ARG A 482 -7.21 20.36 -22.58
C ARG A 482 -8.38 20.50 -23.54
N ASN A 483 -8.58 19.56 -24.47
CA ASN A 483 -9.72 19.56 -25.38
C ASN A 483 -11.05 19.37 -24.64
N ARG A 484 -11.11 18.46 -23.64
CA ARG A 484 -12.31 18.28 -22.82
C ARG A 484 -12.67 19.55 -22.04
N ILE A 485 -11.67 20.28 -21.55
CA ILE A 485 -11.88 21.57 -20.88
C ILE A 485 -12.44 22.61 -21.86
N LYS A 486 -11.81 22.77 -23.03
CA LYS A 486 -12.24 23.72 -24.07
C LYS A 486 -13.66 23.45 -24.58
N GLN A 487 -14.05 22.18 -24.67
CA GLN A 487 -15.35 21.75 -25.20
C GLN A 487 -16.42 21.57 -24.11
N GLY A 488 -16.05 21.55 -22.82
CA GLY A 488 -16.94 21.17 -21.73
C GLY A 488 -17.39 19.69 -21.77
N SER A 489 -16.64 18.83 -22.45
CA SER A 489 -16.99 17.42 -22.73
C SER A 489 -16.41 16.44 -21.68
N PHE A 490 -16.56 16.78 -20.40
CA PHE A 490 -15.98 16.02 -19.28
C PHE A 490 -16.51 14.60 -19.13
N LEU A 491 -15.61 13.70 -18.73
CA LEU A 491 -15.92 12.34 -18.33
C LEU A 491 -16.68 12.32 -16.98
N PRO A 492 -17.41 11.23 -16.64
CA PRO A 492 -18.17 11.15 -15.40
C PRO A 492 -17.34 11.43 -14.13
N LYS A 493 -16.16 10.79 -14.02
CA LYS A 493 -15.23 10.96 -12.90
C LYS A 493 -14.75 12.41 -12.76
N GLU A 494 -14.49 13.08 -13.89
CA GLU A 494 -14.10 14.49 -13.92
C GLU A 494 -15.25 15.37 -13.44
N LYS A 495 -16.48 15.17 -13.95
CA LYS A 495 -17.67 15.92 -13.53
C LYS A 495 -17.89 15.83 -12.01
N ASP A 496 -17.67 14.65 -11.43
CA ASP A 496 -17.79 14.45 -9.99
C ASP A 496 -16.71 15.23 -9.21
N ILE A 497 -15.47 15.27 -9.71
CA ILE A 497 -14.40 16.09 -9.11
C ILE A 497 -14.75 17.58 -9.23
N TYR A 498 -15.07 18.05 -10.43
CA TYR A 498 -15.48 19.43 -10.68
C TYR A 498 -16.61 19.85 -9.73
N LYS A 499 -17.63 19.01 -9.55
CA LYS A 499 -18.74 19.27 -8.63
C LYS A 499 -18.29 19.36 -7.16
N ARG A 500 -17.36 18.51 -6.73
CA ARG A 500 -16.85 18.48 -5.35
C ARG A 500 -16.01 19.71 -4.99
N ILE A 501 -15.18 20.18 -5.91
CA ILE A 501 -14.23 21.27 -5.65
C ILE A 501 -14.75 22.66 -6.08
N SER A 502 -15.82 22.72 -6.87
CA SER A 502 -16.45 23.99 -7.26
C SER A 502 -17.16 24.64 -6.07
N THR A 503 -17.03 25.96 -5.95
CA THR A 503 -17.79 26.76 -4.98
C THR A 503 -18.87 27.57 -5.72
N LYS A 504 -19.80 28.19 -4.98
CA LYS A 504 -20.80 29.08 -5.59
C LYS A 504 -20.18 30.29 -6.30
N GLU A 505 -18.95 30.64 -5.93
CA GLU A 505 -18.26 31.84 -6.39
C GLU A 505 -17.27 31.56 -7.53
N ILE A 506 -16.83 30.31 -7.70
CA ILE A 506 -15.76 29.96 -8.63
C ILE A 506 -16.20 28.87 -9.60
N ASP A 507 -16.20 29.24 -10.88
CA ASP A 507 -16.40 28.33 -12.01
C ASP A 507 -15.08 27.62 -12.33
N MET A 508 -14.96 26.38 -11.89
CA MET A 508 -13.76 25.57 -12.06
C MET A 508 -13.38 25.31 -13.52
N THR A 509 -14.36 25.25 -14.43
CA THR A 509 -14.07 25.07 -15.86
C THR A 509 -13.40 26.30 -16.44
N LYS A 510 -13.87 27.49 -16.05
CA LYS A 510 -13.21 28.75 -16.43
C LYS A 510 -11.82 28.87 -15.81
N GLU A 511 -11.64 28.42 -14.57
CA GLU A 511 -10.34 28.48 -13.92
C GLU A 511 -9.33 27.55 -14.59
N ASP A 512 -9.73 26.32 -14.95
CA ASP A 512 -8.88 25.41 -15.71
C ASP A 512 -8.53 25.97 -17.10
N GLN A 513 -9.46 26.66 -17.77
CA GLN A 513 -9.17 27.38 -19.02
C GLN A 513 -8.15 28.51 -18.80
N ASN A 514 -8.29 29.31 -17.73
CA ASN A 514 -7.33 30.35 -17.38
C ASN A 514 -5.91 29.79 -17.13
N ILE A 515 -5.83 28.61 -16.50
CA ILE A 515 -4.56 27.90 -16.27
C ILE A 515 -3.91 27.53 -17.61
N ILE A 516 -4.68 26.92 -18.53
CA ILE A 516 -4.19 26.57 -19.88
C ILE A 516 -3.66 27.81 -20.61
N ASP A 517 -4.46 28.88 -20.64
CA ASP A 517 -4.09 30.12 -21.33
C ASP A 517 -2.82 30.74 -20.74
N LYS A 518 -2.64 30.64 -19.42
CA LYS A 518 -1.43 31.13 -18.74
C LYS A 518 -0.21 30.31 -19.09
N ILE A 519 -0.33 28.98 -19.13
CA ILE A 519 0.74 28.07 -19.55
C ILE A 519 1.16 28.39 -20.99
N ASP A 520 0.19 28.45 -21.90
CA ASP A 520 0.44 28.72 -23.32
C ASP A 520 1.08 30.11 -23.50
N SER A 521 0.68 31.11 -22.72
CA SER A 521 1.27 32.45 -22.72
C SER A 521 2.74 32.46 -22.28
N ARG A 522 3.09 31.69 -21.23
CA ARG A 522 4.47 31.57 -20.73
C ARG A 522 5.38 30.90 -21.76
N ILE A 523 4.93 29.79 -22.33
CA ILE A 523 5.67 29.04 -23.35
C ILE A 523 5.85 29.89 -24.61
N SER A 524 4.78 30.58 -25.03
CA SER A 524 4.83 31.53 -26.16
C SER A 524 5.85 32.64 -25.93
N SER A 525 6.02 33.09 -24.68
CA SER A 525 7.02 34.09 -24.32
C SER A 525 8.45 33.56 -24.48
N ILE A 526 8.71 32.30 -24.14
CA ILE A 526 10.02 31.64 -24.34
C ILE A 526 10.28 31.42 -25.84
N LYS A 527 9.28 30.97 -26.62
CA LYS A 527 9.39 30.83 -28.08
C LYS A 527 9.77 32.14 -28.76
N LYS A 528 9.14 33.26 -28.37
CA LYS A 528 9.48 34.61 -28.86
C LYS A 528 10.94 35.01 -28.58
N VAL A 529 11.54 34.54 -27.48
CA VAL A 529 12.96 34.80 -27.19
C VAL A 529 13.85 34.04 -28.19
N LYS A 530 13.54 32.78 -28.50
CA LYS A 530 14.25 31.99 -29.54
C LYS A 530 14.11 32.65 -30.93
N GLU A 531 12.90 33.08 -31.30
CA GLU A 531 12.61 33.71 -32.60
C GLU A 531 13.35 35.05 -32.82
N LYS A 532 13.52 35.86 -31.76
CA LYS A 532 14.29 37.12 -31.85
C LYS A 532 15.78 36.90 -32.15
N GLY A 533 16.26 35.68 -31.97
CA GLY A 533 17.65 35.28 -32.17
C GLY A 533 18.57 35.71 -31.02
N PHE A 534 19.67 34.99 -30.85
CA PHE A 534 20.64 35.22 -29.77
C PHE A 534 21.80 36.10 -30.27
N LYS A 535 21.55 37.41 -30.38
CA LYS A 535 22.43 38.32 -31.10
C LYS A 535 23.67 38.77 -30.32
N ASN A 536 23.56 38.90 -28.99
CA ASN A 536 24.67 39.28 -28.11
C ASN A 536 25.15 38.08 -27.27
N ASP A 537 26.30 38.22 -26.60
CA ASP A 537 26.90 37.11 -25.85
C ASP A 537 26.10 36.70 -24.61
N GLU A 538 25.32 37.60 -24.01
CA GLU A 538 24.38 37.25 -22.93
C GLU A 538 23.22 36.40 -23.43
N ASP A 539 22.70 36.70 -24.61
CA ASP A 539 21.60 35.95 -25.22
C ASP A 539 22.10 34.58 -25.72
N LYS A 540 23.35 34.49 -26.20
CA LYS A 540 23.97 33.18 -26.50
C LYS A 540 24.09 32.30 -25.26
N LYS A 541 24.32 32.86 -24.07
CA LYS A 541 24.29 32.08 -22.81
C LYS A 541 22.89 31.61 -22.42
N LYS A 542 21.83 32.24 -22.93
CA LYS A 542 20.45 31.76 -22.71
C LYS A 542 20.07 30.65 -23.69
N SER A 543 20.68 30.63 -24.88
CA SER A 543 20.34 29.66 -25.94
C SER A 543 20.61 28.21 -25.52
N ILE A 544 21.67 27.98 -24.75
CA ILE A 544 22.05 26.65 -24.23
C ILE A 544 20.97 26.04 -23.32
N TYR A 545 20.08 26.85 -22.76
CA TYR A 545 18.97 26.39 -21.94
C TYR A 545 17.66 26.41 -22.73
N ILE A 546 17.36 27.51 -23.40
CA ILE A 546 16.08 27.71 -24.10
C ILE A 546 15.89 26.71 -25.25
N VAL A 547 16.94 26.44 -26.03
CA VAL A 547 16.81 25.58 -27.21
C VAL A 547 16.49 24.13 -26.82
N PRO A 548 17.25 23.47 -25.92
CA PRO A 548 16.91 22.13 -25.45
C PRO A 548 15.53 22.08 -24.77
N SER A 549 15.19 23.08 -23.98
CA SER A 549 13.89 23.12 -23.28
C SER A 549 12.70 23.12 -24.22
N LEU A 550 12.80 23.87 -25.32
CA LEU A 550 11.74 23.90 -26.33
C LEU A 550 11.69 22.60 -27.15
N GLN A 551 12.82 21.93 -27.37
CA GLN A 551 12.87 20.61 -28.03
C GLN A 551 12.19 19.54 -27.16
N ASP A 552 12.57 19.47 -25.88
CA ASP A 552 11.96 18.56 -24.90
C ASP A 552 10.44 18.79 -24.84
N TYR A 553 10.00 20.06 -24.79
CA TYR A 553 8.59 20.41 -24.75
C TYR A 553 7.83 20.03 -26.05
N GLU A 554 8.47 20.13 -27.21
CA GLU A 554 7.85 19.75 -28.48
C GLU A 554 7.61 18.23 -28.53
N ILE A 555 8.56 17.43 -28.02
CA ILE A 555 8.43 15.97 -27.87
C ILE A 555 7.27 15.65 -26.92
N GLU A 556 7.28 16.20 -25.70
CA GLU A 556 6.25 15.96 -24.69
C GLU A 556 4.85 16.41 -25.13
N MET A 557 4.77 17.52 -25.88
CA MET A 557 3.51 18.00 -26.44
C MET A 557 2.96 17.05 -27.51
N ASP A 558 3.82 16.41 -28.30
CA ASP A 558 3.38 15.46 -29.33
C ASP A 558 2.89 14.15 -28.70
N ASP A 559 3.57 13.66 -27.65
CA ASP A 559 3.10 12.54 -26.83
C ASP A 559 1.76 12.87 -26.15
N TYR A 560 1.63 14.07 -25.60
CA TYR A 560 0.37 14.56 -25.02
C TYR A 560 -0.78 14.54 -26.02
N LYS A 561 -0.57 15.03 -27.26
CA LYS A 561 -1.62 15.04 -28.29
C LYS A 561 -2.02 13.62 -28.71
N GLN A 562 -1.08 12.68 -28.77
CA GLN A 562 -1.38 11.29 -29.07
C GLN A 562 -2.19 10.64 -27.94
N TRP A 563 -1.76 10.86 -26.69
CA TRP A 563 -2.48 10.38 -25.52
C TRP A 563 -3.90 10.98 -25.46
N GLU A 564 -4.06 12.27 -25.73
CA GLU A 564 -5.36 12.96 -25.65
C GLU A 564 -6.41 12.34 -26.61
N GLN A 565 -5.98 11.76 -27.73
CA GLN A 565 -6.85 11.06 -28.68
C GLN A 565 -7.42 9.74 -28.14
N THR A 566 -6.79 9.15 -27.12
CA THR A 566 -7.26 7.91 -26.49
C THR A 566 -8.53 8.11 -25.65
N ASN A 567 -8.84 9.37 -25.32
CA ASN A 567 -9.92 9.75 -24.40
C ASN A 567 -9.84 9.04 -23.03
N SER A 568 -8.62 8.78 -22.55
CA SER A 568 -8.36 8.23 -21.22
C SER A 568 -8.84 9.18 -20.11
N ASP A 569 -9.34 8.61 -19.01
CA ASP A 569 -9.67 9.33 -17.77
C ASP A 569 -8.43 9.59 -16.91
N GLU A 570 -7.36 8.84 -17.13
CA GLU A 570 -6.09 8.99 -16.43
C GLU A 570 -5.01 9.58 -17.35
N PRO A 571 -4.14 10.46 -16.80
CA PRO A 571 -3.01 11.00 -17.55
C PRO A 571 -2.09 9.87 -18.03
N LEU A 572 -1.29 10.14 -19.07
CA LEU A 572 -0.29 9.19 -19.58
C LEU A 572 0.65 8.71 -18.46
N TYR A 573 0.93 9.60 -17.51
CA TYR A 573 1.76 9.35 -16.34
C TYR A 573 0.94 9.54 -15.07
N GLN A 574 0.58 8.47 -14.37
CA GLN A 574 -0.13 8.56 -13.07
C GLN A 574 0.77 9.11 -11.96
N ILE A 575 2.07 8.78 -12.01
CA ILE A 575 3.10 9.20 -11.06
C ILE A 575 4.36 9.60 -11.86
N LEU A 576 5.07 10.63 -11.39
CA LEU A 576 6.36 11.03 -11.93
C LEU A 576 7.49 10.39 -11.12
N GLU A 577 8.18 9.40 -11.69
CA GLU A 577 9.25 8.66 -10.99
C GLU A 577 10.54 8.64 -11.80
N MET A 578 11.68 8.86 -11.13
CA MET A 578 13.00 8.91 -11.77
C MET A 578 13.41 7.56 -12.39
N THR A 579 12.92 6.44 -11.84
CA THR A 579 13.18 5.08 -12.35
C THR A 579 12.64 4.86 -13.76
N ARG A 580 11.60 5.60 -14.17
CA ARG A 580 11.03 5.57 -15.52
C ARG A 580 12.00 6.14 -16.55
N LEU A 581 12.73 7.19 -16.17
CA LEU A 581 13.65 7.89 -17.05
C LEU A 581 14.93 7.10 -17.32
N ASN A 582 15.41 6.32 -16.34
CA ASN A 582 16.55 5.42 -16.52
C ASN A 582 16.32 4.32 -17.58
N LYS A 583 15.05 3.99 -17.91
CA LYS A 583 14.71 3.07 -19.01
C LYS A 583 14.79 3.73 -20.40
N LEU A 584 14.65 5.05 -20.48
CA LEU A 584 14.83 5.81 -21.72
C LEU A 584 16.32 5.96 -22.07
N ASP A 585 17.19 6.14 -21.07
CA ASP A 585 18.65 6.18 -21.26
C ASP A 585 19.23 4.85 -21.78
N GLN A 586 18.61 3.70 -21.49
CA GLN A 586 19.06 2.40 -22.03
C GLN A 586 18.79 2.22 -23.54
N ASN A 587 17.91 3.03 -24.12
CA ASN A 587 17.62 3.03 -25.56
C ASN A 587 18.28 4.22 -26.29
N THR A 588 19.08 5.02 -25.57
CA THR A 588 19.72 6.22 -26.10
C THR A 588 21.23 6.19 -25.81
N ILE A 589 21.92 5.16 -26.33
CA ILE A 589 23.37 5.17 -26.58
C ILE A 589 23.61 4.74 -28.02
#